data_AF-A0A536QR29-F1
#
_entry.id   AF-A0A536QR29-F1
#
_cell.length_a   1.000
_cell.length_b   1.000
_cell.length_c   1.000
_cell.angle_alpha   90.00
_cell.angle_beta   90.00
_cell.angle_gamma   90.00
#
_symmetry.space_group_name_H-M   'P 1'
#
loop_
_entity.id
_entity.type
_entity.pdbx_description
1 polymer ?
#
loop_
_entity_poly.entity_id
_entity_poly.type
_entity_poly.pdbx_seq_one_letter_code
_entity_poly.pdbx_strand_id
1 'polypeptide(L)'
;MTIDRSLGEFSRRAGVQAYLIAAFSLVYAAVYLAFVRRDPNDHSSAAVAWALIAAGGLSATIATVAAAARIGGDARWWLSALGVGYGLLSAAHGIYAAIAEVQGLAIIDPSPTDPRGLATFGLAGLWALTLGLEIRAGNGSLPGGLGWLAIVAGLDLILLFVATVGAGSGPTVSAGWQNVVLLSGGLASVILVPAFWIWTGRALRA
;
A
#
# COMPACT_ATOMS: atom_id res chain seq x y z
N MET A 1 32.24 -14.17 3.54
CA MET A 1 32.47 -12.71 3.40
C MET A 1 31.67 -12.06 2.25
N THR A 2 31.30 -12.80 1.19
CA THR A 2 30.53 -12.26 0.05
C THR A 2 29.01 -12.17 0.28
N ILE A 3 28.43 -13.08 1.09
CA ILE A 3 26.98 -13.14 1.36
C ILE A 3 26.51 -11.98 2.26
N ASP A 4 27.29 -11.57 3.26
CA ASP A 4 26.90 -10.45 4.15
C ASP A 4 26.89 -9.10 3.42
N ARG A 5 27.75 -8.95 2.40
CA ARG A 5 27.84 -7.72 1.60
C ARG A 5 26.64 -7.57 0.67
N SER A 6 26.20 -8.67 0.03
CA SER A 6 25.05 -8.65 -0.88
C SER A 6 23.73 -8.40 -0.14
N LEU A 7 23.57 -8.92 1.08
CA LEU A 7 22.42 -8.64 1.95
C LEU A 7 22.35 -7.14 2.33
N GLY A 8 23.49 -6.53 2.65
CA GLY A 8 23.56 -5.09 2.95
C GLY A 8 23.26 -4.20 1.74
N GLU A 9 23.67 -4.59 0.54
CA GLU A 9 23.36 -3.86 -0.70
C GLU A 9 21.89 -3.97 -1.10
N PHE A 10 21.30 -5.17 -0.98
CA PHE A 10 19.87 -5.37 -1.23
C PHE A 10 19.02 -4.55 -0.26
N SER A 11 19.32 -4.59 1.04
CA SER A 11 18.60 -3.80 2.07
C SER A 11 18.65 -2.30 1.75
N ARG A 12 19.81 -1.77 1.34
CA ARG A 12 19.92 -0.36 0.95
C ARG A 12 19.05 0.00 -0.25
N ARG A 13 19.02 -0.84 -1.29
CA ARG A 13 18.16 -0.64 -2.48
C ARG A 13 16.68 -0.74 -2.11
N ALA A 14 16.31 -1.70 -1.26
CA ALA A 14 14.95 -1.84 -0.76
C ALA A 14 14.51 -0.62 0.07
N GLY A 15 15.43 0.01 0.81
CA GLY A 15 15.15 1.27 1.47
C GLY A 15 14.86 2.43 0.50
N VAL A 16 15.47 2.45 -0.69
CA VAL A 16 15.09 3.39 -1.77
C VAL A 16 13.68 3.10 -2.27
N GLN A 17 13.33 1.83 -2.46
CA GLN A 17 11.98 1.43 -2.86
C GLN A 17 10.93 1.85 -1.83
N ALA A 18 11.23 1.75 -0.53
CA ALA A 18 10.38 2.28 0.53
C ALA A 18 10.14 3.80 0.37
N TYR A 19 11.19 4.60 0.10
CA TYR A 19 10.99 6.04 -0.17
C TYR A 19 10.16 6.30 -1.43
N LEU A 20 10.31 5.49 -2.47
CA LEU A 20 9.47 5.61 -3.67
C LEU A 20 8.00 5.34 -3.36
N ILE A 21 7.67 4.33 -2.53
CA ILE A 21 6.29 4.08 -2.10
C ILE A 21 5.72 5.31 -1.38
N ALA A 22 6.47 5.89 -0.46
CA ALA A 22 6.04 7.11 0.24
C ALA A 22 5.83 8.29 -0.72
N ALA A 23 6.74 8.49 -1.68
CA ALA A 23 6.62 9.54 -2.68
C ALA A 23 5.40 9.33 -3.59
N PHE A 24 5.20 8.12 -4.11
CA PHE A 24 4.06 7.79 -4.95
C PHE A 24 2.74 7.95 -4.20
N SER A 25 2.69 7.60 -2.91
CA SER A 25 1.51 7.81 -2.06
C SER A 25 1.15 9.29 -1.93
N LEU A 26 2.13 10.17 -1.70
CA LEU A 26 1.92 11.62 -1.58
C LEU A 26 1.49 12.24 -2.92
N VAL A 27 2.15 11.85 -4.02
CA VAL A 27 1.77 12.33 -5.37
C VAL A 27 0.39 11.81 -5.76
N TYR A 28 0.07 10.55 -5.43
CA TYR A 28 -1.27 9.98 -5.63
C TYR A 28 -2.32 10.82 -4.90
N ALA A 29 -2.11 11.13 -3.62
CA ALA A 29 -3.03 11.94 -2.84
C ALA A 29 -3.23 13.33 -3.47
N ALA A 30 -2.14 13.97 -3.91
CA ALA A 30 -2.20 15.27 -4.57
C ALA A 30 -3.01 15.20 -5.88
N VAL A 31 -2.74 14.23 -6.74
CA VAL A 31 -3.45 14.06 -8.02
C VAL A 31 -4.93 13.74 -7.79
N TYR A 32 -5.21 12.79 -6.90
CA TYR A 32 -6.57 12.34 -6.63
C TYR A 32 -7.43 13.46 -6.03
N LEU A 33 -6.94 14.15 -4.99
CA LEU A 33 -7.70 15.20 -4.32
C LEU A 33 -7.83 16.47 -5.17
N ALA A 34 -6.82 16.82 -5.96
CA ALA A 34 -6.84 18.07 -6.73
C ALA A 34 -7.65 17.95 -8.03
N PHE A 35 -7.63 16.78 -8.68
CA PHE A 35 -8.20 16.59 -10.02
C PHE A 35 -9.34 15.56 -10.01
N VAL A 36 -9.03 14.29 -9.73
CA VAL A 36 -9.98 13.16 -9.86
C VAL A 36 -11.22 13.34 -8.99
N ARG A 37 -11.05 13.82 -7.75
CA ARG A 37 -12.18 14.02 -6.84
C ARG A 37 -13.07 15.19 -7.25
N ARG A 38 -12.50 16.22 -7.89
CA ARG A 38 -13.22 17.43 -8.32
C ARG A 38 -13.96 17.21 -9.62
N ASP A 39 -13.35 16.51 -10.55
CA ASP A 39 -13.94 16.11 -11.82
C ASP A 39 -13.75 14.60 -12.02
N PRO A 40 -14.78 13.78 -11.68
CA PRO A 40 -14.74 12.34 -11.89
C PRO A 40 -14.60 11.91 -13.36
N ASN A 41 -14.76 12.82 -14.33
CA ASN A 41 -14.58 12.53 -15.75
C ASN A 41 -13.16 12.89 -16.25
N ASP A 42 -12.26 13.36 -15.38
CA ASP A 42 -10.85 13.57 -15.72
C ASP A 42 -10.10 12.23 -15.76
N HIS A 43 -10.34 11.48 -16.83
CA HIS A 43 -9.74 10.17 -17.09
C HIS A 43 -8.21 10.22 -17.15
N SER A 44 -7.62 11.35 -17.56
CA SER A 44 -6.16 11.49 -17.62
C SER A 44 -5.56 11.53 -16.22
N SER A 45 -6.12 12.34 -15.33
CA SER A 45 -5.68 12.38 -13.93
C SER A 45 -5.98 11.09 -13.19
N ALA A 46 -7.12 10.44 -13.49
CA ALA A 46 -7.46 9.13 -12.95
C ALA A 46 -6.43 8.06 -13.36
N ALA A 47 -6.04 8.03 -14.64
CA ALA A 47 -5.00 7.12 -15.14
C ALA A 47 -3.65 7.33 -14.43
N VAL A 48 -3.25 8.59 -14.20
CA VAL A 48 -2.02 8.92 -13.45
C VAL A 48 -2.11 8.42 -12.01
N ALA A 49 -3.23 8.63 -11.33
CA ALA A 49 -3.43 8.14 -9.98
C ALA A 49 -3.28 6.60 -9.92
N TRP A 50 -3.89 5.88 -10.86
CA TRP A 50 -3.75 4.42 -10.95
C TRP A 50 -2.34 3.95 -11.30
N ALA A 51 -1.63 4.66 -12.17
CA ALA A 51 -0.23 4.37 -12.48
C ALA A 51 0.69 4.55 -11.26
N LEU A 52 0.41 5.52 -10.38
CA LEU A 52 1.14 5.72 -9.13
C LEU A 52 0.90 4.57 -8.14
N ILE A 53 -0.34 4.08 -8.03
CA ILE A 53 -0.65 2.85 -7.28
C ILE A 53 0.16 1.68 -7.83
N ALA A 54 0.23 1.55 -9.16
CA ALA A 54 0.99 0.48 -9.78
C ALA A 54 2.49 0.54 -9.45
N ALA A 55 3.10 1.72 -9.59
CA ALA A 55 4.49 1.95 -9.25
C ALA A 55 4.79 1.69 -7.76
N GLY A 56 3.86 2.07 -6.87
CA GLY A 56 3.90 1.74 -5.45
C GLY A 56 3.87 0.23 -5.20
N GLY A 57 2.96 -0.49 -5.86
CA GLY A 57 2.87 -1.95 -5.77
C GLY A 57 4.15 -2.67 -6.21
N LEU A 58 4.74 -2.26 -7.33
CA LEU A 58 6.01 -2.80 -7.81
C LEU A 58 7.15 -2.54 -6.81
N SER A 59 7.23 -1.32 -6.27
CA SER A 59 8.23 -0.95 -5.26
C SER A 59 8.06 -1.76 -3.98
N ALA A 60 6.80 -2.03 -3.57
CA ALA A 60 6.46 -2.82 -2.40
C ALA A 60 7.00 -4.26 -2.48
N THR A 61 7.06 -4.87 -3.66
CA THR A 61 7.60 -6.24 -3.81
C THR A 61 9.03 -6.38 -3.28
N ILE A 62 9.85 -5.33 -3.39
CA ILE A 62 11.23 -5.31 -2.92
C ILE A 62 11.30 -4.85 -1.47
N ALA A 63 10.60 -3.77 -1.14
CA ALA A 63 10.66 -3.16 0.19
C ALA A 63 10.10 -4.08 1.30
N THR A 64 9.02 -4.81 1.01
CA THR A 64 8.38 -5.73 1.96
C THR A 64 9.27 -6.92 2.28
N VAL A 65 9.94 -7.50 1.29
CA VAL A 65 10.88 -8.62 1.49
C VAL A 65 12.04 -8.21 2.39
N ALA A 66 12.61 -7.02 2.17
CA ALA A 66 13.69 -6.52 3.01
C ALA A 66 13.23 -6.20 4.45
N ALA A 67 12.01 -5.66 4.62
CA ALA A 67 11.43 -5.43 5.94
C ALA A 67 11.15 -6.76 6.66
N ALA A 68 10.58 -7.75 5.97
CA ALA A 68 10.31 -9.09 6.49
C ALA A 68 11.59 -9.84 6.89
N ALA A 69 12.69 -9.64 6.15
CA ALA A 69 14.00 -10.21 6.50
C ALA A 69 14.56 -9.71 7.84
N ARG A 70 14.00 -8.61 8.40
CA ARG A 70 14.33 -8.12 9.75
C ARG A 70 13.53 -8.79 10.85
N ILE A 71 12.57 -9.64 10.51
CA ILE A 71 11.79 -10.47 11.42
C ILE A 71 12.40 -11.88 11.44
N GLY A 72 12.49 -12.47 12.62
CA GLY A 72 12.96 -13.83 12.85
C GLY A 72 11.88 -14.89 12.62
N GLY A 73 12.29 -16.16 12.69
CA GLY A 73 11.37 -17.31 12.61
C GLY A 73 10.64 -17.44 11.27
N ASP A 74 9.53 -18.19 11.28
CA ASP A 74 8.74 -18.50 10.08
C ASP A 74 7.89 -17.32 9.60
N ALA A 75 7.60 -16.36 10.48
CA ALA A 75 6.85 -15.15 10.16
C ALA A 75 7.49 -14.36 9.00
N ARG A 76 8.83 -14.38 8.89
CA ARG A 76 9.55 -13.72 7.79
C ARG A 76 9.13 -14.22 6.41
N TRP A 77 8.85 -15.52 6.28
CA TRP A 77 8.54 -16.14 4.99
C TRP A 77 7.11 -15.82 4.58
N TRP A 78 6.19 -15.91 5.54
CA TRP A 78 4.81 -15.51 5.34
C TRP A 78 4.71 -14.02 5.01
N LEU A 79 5.41 -13.14 5.76
CA LEU A 79 5.46 -11.70 5.48
C LEU A 79 6.08 -11.40 4.11
N SER A 80 7.11 -12.14 3.69
CA SER A 80 7.70 -11.96 2.36
C SER A 80 6.72 -12.37 1.26
N ALA A 81 6.10 -13.55 1.38
CA ALA A 81 5.15 -14.06 0.39
C ALA A 81 3.92 -13.17 0.28
N LEU A 82 3.33 -12.78 1.41
CA LEU A 82 2.18 -11.86 1.44
C LEU A 82 2.58 -10.48 0.90
N GLY A 83 3.75 -9.96 1.29
CA GLY A 83 4.28 -8.67 0.85
C GLY A 83 4.43 -8.57 -0.68
N VAL A 84 5.07 -9.58 -1.27
CA VAL A 84 5.20 -9.70 -2.73
C VAL A 84 3.83 -9.89 -3.38
N GLY A 85 2.99 -10.75 -2.81
CA GLY A 85 1.64 -11.05 -3.32
C GLY A 85 0.77 -9.81 -3.41
N TYR A 86 0.62 -9.05 -2.31
CA TYR A 86 -0.19 -7.83 -2.34
C TYR A 86 0.44 -6.77 -3.25
N GLY A 87 1.77 -6.66 -3.29
CA GLY A 87 2.48 -5.70 -4.14
C GLY A 87 2.22 -5.94 -5.63
N LEU A 88 2.34 -7.19 -6.08
CA LEU A 88 2.05 -7.57 -7.46
C LEU A 88 0.57 -7.43 -7.83
N LEU A 89 -0.34 -7.80 -6.92
CA LEU A 89 -1.77 -7.64 -7.15
C LEU A 89 -2.16 -6.14 -7.23
N SER A 90 -1.59 -5.30 -6.37
CA SER A 90 -1.78 -3.84 -6.42
C SER A 90 -1.21 -3.25 -7.71
N ALA A 91 -0.05 -3.77 -8.17
CA ALA A 91 0.56 -3.36 -9.43
C ALA A 91 -0.30 -3.72 -10.64
N ALA A 92 -0.71 -4.98 -10.74
CA ALA A 92 -1.60 -5.46 -11.79
C ALA A 92 -2.91 -4.66 -11.82
N HIS A 93 -3.46 -4.38 -10.64
CA HIS A 93 -4.67 -3.60 -10.51
C HIS A 93 -4.49 -2.15 -11.02
N GLY A 94 -3.45 -1.44 -10.56
CA GLY A 94 -3.19 -0.07 -11.00
C GLY A 94 -2.90 0.03 -12.50
N ILE A 95 -2.20 -0.94 -13.09
CA ILE A 95 -1.95 -0.99 -14.54
C ILE A 95 -3.26 -1.17 -15.30
N TYR A 96 -4.07 -2.15 -14.90
CA TYR A 96 -5.35 -2.43 -15.54
C TYR A 96 -6.29 -1.21 -15.49
N ALA A 97 -6.41 -0.59 -14.31
CA ALA A 97 -7.25 0.59 -14.15
C ALA A 97 -6.74 1.79 -14.95
N ALA A 98 -5.42 2.04 -14.97
CA ALA A 98 -4.84 3.11 -15.77
C ALA A 98 -5.10 2.93 -17.27
N ILE A 99 -4.96 1.71 -17.79
CA ILE A 99 -5.25 1.40 -19.21
C ILE A 99 -6.73 1.63 -19.51
N ALA A 100 -7.62 1.18 -18.62
CA ALA A 100 -9.06 1.34 -18.81
C ALA A 100 -9.48 2.82 -18.88
N GLU A 101 -8.93 3.67 -18.01
CA GLU A 101 -9.17 5.12 -18.05
C GLU A 101 -8.69 5.74 -19.37
N VAL A 102 -7.47 5.41 -19.82
CA VAL A 102 -6.91 5.93 -21.07
C VAL A 102 -7.71 5.46 -22.29
N GLN A 103 -8.23 4.23 -22.26
CA GLN A 103 -8.95 3.63 -23.39
C GLN A 103 -10.47 3.83 -23.31
N GLY A 104 -10.99 4.48 -22.26
CA GLY A 104 -12.43 4.64 -22.05
C GLY A 104 -13.18 3.31 -21.90
N LEU A 105 -12.52 2.28 -21.35
CA LEU A 105 -13.11 0.96 -21.18
C LEU A 105 -13.97 0.93 -19.93
N ALA A 106 -15.22 0.49 -20.08
CA ALA A 106 -16.06 0.18 -18.93
C ALA A 106 -15.48 -1.04 -18.19
N ILE A 107 -15.02 -0.83 -16.94
CA ILE A 107 -14.63 -1.94 -16.09
C ILE A 107 -15.88 -2.52 -15.44
N ILE A 108 -16.26 -3.72 -15.86
CA ILE A 108 -17.34 -4.48 -15.24
C ILE A 108 -16.76 -5.09 -13.95
N ASP A 109 -17.25 -4.65 -12.80
CA ASP A 109 -16.92 -5.30 -11.53
C ASP A 109 -17.55 -6.70 -11.51
N PRO A 110 -16.76 -7.78 -11.47
CA PRO A 110 -17.31 -9.13 -11.45
C PRO A 110 -18.01 -9.44 -10.11
N SER A 111 -17.80 -8.64 -9.06
CA SER A 111 -18.56 -8.71 -7.80
C SER A 111 -18.53 -7.38 -7.02
N PRO A 112 -19.52 -7.12 -6.14
CA PRO A 112 -19.53 -5.96 -5.23
C PRO A 112 -18.36 -5.95 -4.23
N THR A 113 -17.84 -7.13 -3.89
CA THR A 113 -16.54 -7.32 -3.24
C THR A 113 -15.48 -7.26 -4.32
N ASP A 114 -15.30 -6.08 -4.85
CA ASP A 114 -14.39 -5.83 -5.94
C ASP A 114 -12.93 -6.12 -5.49
N PRO A 115 -12.19 -7.01 -6.17
CA PRO A 115 -10.81 -7.34 -5.80
C PRO A 115 -9.84 -6.13 -5.77
N ARG A 116 -10.23 -4.99 -6.33
CA ARG A 116 -9.43 -3.74 -6.38
C ARG A 116 -8.96 -3.26 -5.01
N GLY A 117 -9.86 -3.23 -4.02
CA GLY A 117 -9.57 -2.78 -2.66
C GLY A 117 -8.91 -3.87 -1.79
N LEU A 118 -9.14 -5.15 -2.11
CA LEU A 118 -8.64 -6.25 -1.28
C LEU A 118 -7.12 -6.31 -1.28
N ALA A 119 -6.48 -6.26 -2.45
CA ALA A 119 -5.02 -6.29 -2.52
C ALA A 119 -4.39 -4.98 -2.00
N THR A 120 -4.90 -3.85 -2.48
CA THR A 120 -4.33 -2.51 -2.23
C THR A 120 -4.45 -2.09 -0.77
N PHE A 121 -5.53 -2.46 -0.09
CA PHE A 121 -5.82 -2.03 1.27
C PHE A 121 -5.91 -3.21 2.24
N GLY A 122 -6.69 -4.25 1.92
CA GLY A 122 -6.91 -5.39 2.82
C GLY A 122 -5.63 -6.18 3.11
N LEU A 123 -4.96 -6.70 2.07
CA LEU A 123 -3.74 -7.49 2.19
C LEU A 123 -2.54 -6.63 2.59
N ALA A 124 -2.43 -5.41 2.07
CA ALA A 124 -1.40 -4.45 2.48
C ALA A 124 -1.54 -4.10 3.99
N GLY A 125 -2.77 -3.88 4.45
CA GLY A 125 -3.09 -3.60 5.85
C GLY A 125 -2.82 -4.79 6.75
N LEU A 126 -3.22 -6.00 6.33
CA LEU A 126 -2.90 -7.24 7.03
C LEU A 126 -1.38 -7.44 7.15
N TRP A 127 -0.65 -7.22 6.07
CA TRP A 127 0.82 -7.31 6.07
C TRP A 127 1.44 -6.33 7.05
N ALA A 128 1.03 -5.07 7.02
CA ALA A 128 1.56 -4.03 7.92
C ALA A 128 1.21 -4.30 9.38
N LEU A 129 -0.02 -4.76 9.66
CA LEU A 129 -0.45 -5.15 10.99
C LEU A 129 0.38 -6.31 11.53
N THR A 130 0.54 -7.39 10.77
CA THR A 130 1.35 -8.54 11.19
C THR A 130 2.81 -8.15 11.39
N LEU A 131 3.41 -7.38 10.47
CA LEU A 131 4.77 -6.87 10.65
C LEU A 131 4.88 -6.07 11.96
N GLY A 132 3.94 -5.18 12.22
CA GLY A 132 3.92 -4.37 13.43
C GLY A 132 3.83 -5.19 14.70
N LEU A 133 2.95 -6.20 14.72
CA LEU A 133 2.81 -7.13 15.85
C LEU A 133 4.12 -7.91 16.10
N GLU A 134 4.77 -8.41 15.06
CA GLU A 134 6.07 -9.11 15.17
C GLU A 134 7.17 -8.19 15.74
N ILE A 135 7.24 -6.94 15.29
CA ILE A 135 8.17 -5.95 15.84
C ILE A 135 7.88 -5.71 17.32
N ARG A 136 6.60 -5.57 17.70
CA ARG A 136 6.19 -5.32 19.09
C ARG A 136 6.38 -6.53 20.01
N ALA A 137 6.33 -7.73 19.47
CA ALA A 137 6.64 -8.97 20.17
C ALA A 137 8.16 -9.15 20.42
N GLY A 138 9.02 -8.32 19.82
CA GLY A 138 10.47 -8.44 19.94
C GLY A 138 11.07 -9.48 18.99
N ASN A 139 10.31 -9.93 18.00
CA ASN A 139 10.75 -10.96 17.04
C ASN A 139 11.60 -10.38 15.90
N GLY A 140 12.02 -9.11 15.96
CA GLY A 140 12.75 -8.47 14.88
C GLY A 140 13.72 -7.40 15.34
N SER A 141 14.51 -6.91 14.39
CA SER A 141 15.55 -5.87 14.59
C SER A 141 15.09 -4.46 14.23
N LEU A 142 13.84 -4.29 13.81
CA LEU A 142 13.28 -2.97 13.47
C LEU A 142 12.92 -2.18 14.73
N PRO A 143 12.93 -0.83 14.67
CA PRO A 143 12.63 0.01 15.84
C PRO A 143 11.22 -0.23 16.40
N GLY A 144 11.08 -0.33 17.72
CA GLY A 144 9.78 -0.61 18.36
C GLY A 144 8.67 0.39 18.04
N GLY A 145 9.00 1.68 17.84
CA GLY A 145 8.03 2.69 17.43
C GLY A 145 7.53 2.53 15.99
N LEU A 146 8.35 1.94 15.10
CA LEU A 146 7.91 1.57 13.75
C LEU A 146 6.85 0.46 13.82
N GLY A 147 6.93 -0.43 14.81
CA GLY A 147 5.91 -1.46 15.05
C GLY A 147 4.53 -0.88 15.38
N TRP A 148 4.46 0.15 16.24
CA TRP A 148 3.19 0.83 16.53
C TRP A 148 2.64 1.55 15.30
N LEU A 149 3.50 2.24 14.56
CA LEU A 149 3.09 2.92 13.33
C LEU A 149 2.56 1.92 12.29
N ALA A 150 3.18 0.75 12.15
CA ALA A 150 2.74 -0.31 11.26
C ALA A 150 1.38 -0.90 11.69
N ILE A 151 1.14 -1.10 12.99
CA ILE A 151 -0.16 -1.53 13.51
C ILE A 151 -1.25 -0.51 13.16
N VAL A 152 -1.01 0.77 13.45
CA VAL A 152 -1.99 1.84 13.20
C VAL A 152 -2.26 1.99 11.70
N ALA A 153 -1.21 2.00 10.87
CA ALA A 153 -1.34 2.03 9.41
C ALA A 153 -2.07 0.79 8.87
N GLY A 154 -1.77 -0.39 9.42
CA GLY A 154 -2.40 -1.65 9.01
C GLY A 154 -3.90 -1.67 9.33
N LEU A 155 -4.28 -1.23 10.53
CA LEU A 155 -5.68 -1.11 10.93
C LEU A 155 -6.43 -0.08 10.08
N ASP A 156 -5.82 1.06 9.79
CA ASP A 156 -6.40 2.09 8.92
C ASP A 156 -6.63 1.55 7.49
N LEU A 157 -5.66 0.84 6.91
CA LEU A 157 -5.84 0.22 5.58
C LEU A 157 -6.92 -0.88 5.58
N ILE A 158 -7.04 -1.67 6.64
CA ILE A 158 -8.13 -2.65 6.77
C ILE A 158 -9.48 -1.92 6.88
N LEU A 159 -9.56 -0.83 7.65
CA LEU A 159 -10.76 0.00 7.74
C LEU A 159 -11.11 0.61 6.38
N LEU A 160 -10.12 1.12 5.65
CA LEU A 160 -10.29 1.65 4.30
C LEU A 160 -10.87 0.60 3.36
N PHE A 161 -10.33 -0.62 3.38
CA PHE A 161 -10.87 -1.73 2.61
C PHE A 161 -12.35 -1.98 2.93
N VAL A 162 -12.68 -2.13 4.21
CA VAL A 162 -14.06 -2.34 4.66
C VAL A 162 -14.97 -1.20 4.22
N ALA A 163 -14.50 0.04 4.32
CA ALA A 163 -15.24 1.22 3.90
C ALA A 163 -15.46 1.26 2.38
N THR A 164 -14.46 0.87 1.58
CA THR A 164 -14.59 0.74 0.12
C THR A 164 -15.62 -0.31 -0.26
N VAL A 165 -15.63 -1.47 0.42
CA VAL A 165 -16.64 -2.51 0.21
C VAL A 165 -18.03 -2.00 0.62
N GLY A 166 -18.14 -1.33 1.78
CA GLY A 166 -19.40 -0.81 2.30
C GLY A 166 -19.98 0.34 1.47
N ALA A 167 -19.14 1.14 0.82
CA ALA A 167 -19.59 2.20 -0.08
C ALA A 167 -20.29 1.63 -1.32
N GLY A 168 -19.87 0.45 -1.79
CA GLY A 168 -20.39 -0.21 -2.98
C GLY A 168 -20.08 0.53 -4.29
N SER A 169 -20.32 -0.14 -5.43
CA SER A 169 -20.19 0.42 -6.78
C SER A 169 -21.54 0.74 -7.45
N GLY A 170 -22.65 0.68 -6.70
CA GLY A 170 -24.02 0.89 -7.19
C GLY A 170 -24.56 2.32 -6.99
N PRO A 171 -25.76 2.63 -7.53
CA PRO A 171 -26.36 3.98 -7.49
C PRO A 171 -26.77 4.47 -6.09
N THR A 172 -26.76 3.60 -5.08
CA THR A 172 -27.05 3.91 -3.68
C THR A 172 -25.79 3.77 -2.83
N VAL A 173 -24.85 4.70 -3.02
CA VAL A 173 -23.72 4.86 -2.10
C VAL A 173 -24.25 5.42 -0.78
N SER A 174 -24.01 4.72 0.34
CA SER A 174 -24.34 5.29 1.64
C SER A 174 -23.36 6.44 1.94
N ALA A 175 -23.87 7.65 2.17
CA ALA A 175 -23.04 8.83 2.42
C ALA A 175 -22.07 8.64 3.60
N GLY A 176 -22.43 7.76 4.56
CA GLY A 176 -21.59 7.40 5.69
C GLY A 176 -20.28 6.70 5.26
N TRP A 177 -20.36 5.68 4.42
CA TRP A 177 -19.18 4.92 3.99
C TRP A 177 -18.24 5.75 3.11
N GLN A 178 -18.79 6.61 2.24
CA GLN A 178 -17.98 7.50 1.41
C GLN A 178 -17.12 8.47 2.24
N ASN A 179 -17.66 8.98 3.34
CA ASN A 179 -16.89 9.84 4.25
C ASN A 179 -15.74 9.08 4.93
N VAL A 180 -15.97 7.83 5.31
CA VAL A 180 -14.93 6.97 5.89
C VAL A 180 -13.83 6.68 4.86
N VAL A 181 -14.19 6.41 3.59
CA VAL A 181 -13.21 6.23 2.50
C VAL A 181 -12.32 7.48 2.34
N LEU A 182 -12.90 8.68 2.38
CA LEU A 182 -12.13 9.92 2.26
C LEU A 182 -11.23 10.18 3.47
N LEU A 183 -11.73 9.95 4.69
CA LEU A 183 -10.97 10.14 5.92
C LEU A 183 -9.82 9.15 6.03
N SER A 184 -10.11 7.86 5.92
CA SER A 184 -9.12 6.79 6.01
C SER A 184 -8.18 6.80 4.80
N GLY A 185 -8.70 7.02 3.59
CA GLY A 185 -7.87 7.17 2.39
C GLY A 185 -6.93 8.37 2.46
N GLY A 186 -7.40 9.51 2.97
CA GLY A 186 -6.57 10.69 3.22
C GLY A 186 -5.51 10.44 4.29
N LEU A 187 -5.90 9.83 5.41
CA LEU A 187 -4.99 9.48 6.51
C LEU A 187 -3.90 8.50 6.05
N ALA A 188 -4.29 7.43 5.34
CA ALA A 188 -3.39 6.47 4.74
C ALA A 188 -2.41 7.16 3.79
N SER A 189 -2.92 7.84 2.76
CA SER A 189 -2.11 8.33 1.64
C SER A 189 -1.22 9.53 1.97
N VAL A 190 -1.62 10.37 2.92
CA VAL A 190 -0.90 11.61 3.27
C VAL A 190 0.00 11.44 4.51
N ILE A 191 -0.40 10.61 5.47
CA ILE A 191 0.25 10.55 6.79
C ILE A 191 0.81 9.16 7.07
N LEU A 192 -0.04 8.15 7.21
CA LEU A 192 0.36 6.86 7.78
C LEU A 192 1.28 6.08 6.85
N VAL A 193 0.90 5.91 5.58
CA VAL A 193 1.70 5.18 4.58
C VAL A 193 3.03 5.90 4.33
N PRO A 194 3.06 7.23 4.07
CA PRO A 194 4.33 7.95 3.94
C PRO A 194 5.22 7.86 5.18
N ALA A 195 4.69 8.09 6.38
CA ALA A 195 5.48 8.02 7.61
C ALA A 195 6.07 6.63 7.84
N PHE A 196 5.25 5.59 7.64
CA PHE A 196 5.66 4.20 7.78
C PHE A 196 6.79 3.85 6.81
N TRP A 197 6.63 4.17 5.52
CA TRP A 197 7.62 3.82 4.51
C TRP A 197 8.88 4.69 4.55
N ILE A 198 8.79 5.98 4.93
CA ILE A 198 9.96 6.82 5.16
C ILE A 198 10.81 6.27 6.31
N TRP A 199 10.19 5.88 7.42
CA TRP A 199 10.92 5.31 8.55
C TRP A 199 11.47 3.92 8.20
N THR A 200 10.69 3.07 7.53
CA THR A 200 11.17 1.78 7.02
C THR A 200 12.37 1.96 6.09
N GLY A 201 12.32 2.92 5.15
CA GLY A 201 13.42 3.24 4.25
C GLY A 201 14.68 3.68 4.98
N ARG A 202 14.54 4.47 6.05
CA ARG A 202 15.66 4.85 6.92
C ARG A 202 16.24 3.62 7.64
N ALA A 203 15.39 2.77 8.21
CA ALA A 203 15.81 1.59 8.96
C ALA A 203 16.50 0.54 8.09
N LEU A 204 16.09 0.38 6.83
CA LEU A 204 16.70 -0.56 5.88
C LEU A 204 18.05 -0.08 5.33
N ARG A 205 18.37 1.21 5.46
CA ARG A 205 19.62 1.80 4.98
C ARG A 205 20.66 2.03 6.06
N ALA A 206 20.25 1.99 7.32
CA ALA A 206 21.13 1.98 8.49
C ALA A 206 21.86 0.64 8.59
#